data_AF-A0A7W1WNH7-F1
#
_entry.id   AF-A0A7W1WNH7-F1
#
_cell.length_a   1.000
_cell.length_b   1.000
_cell.length_c   1.000
_cell.angle_alpha   90.00
_cell.angle_beta   90.00
_cell.angle_gamma   90.00
#
_symmetry.space_group_name_H-M   'P 1'
#
loop_
_entity.id
_entity.type
_entity.pdbx_description
1 polymer ?
#
loop_
_entity_poly.entity_id
_entity_poly.type
_entity_poly.pdbx_seq_one_letter_code
_entity_poly.pdbx_strand_id
1 'polypeptide(L)'
;MLFSNPVSITSPLDLHRLHQIADEGINRVELQLPEDRYTATELSEMLKLGKVTPIAFRMPNYLGLGTSSFSVDEWKYWFETIDPVLDTEHRHIICHGAAVPLGAIFEYLDARPADFNALHDFKTQYVERMISQIQQLGKLAKDRGIQLLIENTPVGGHAYFEPGQSTIYPALRTPRHLLQIVEATEAKICFDTAHARITSNVLTYMHRSRSMFAAATEKEILSSTKTWIDFYKEIKPHVALIRLSYAISWGDTPQTCHIPFPSSAYEELISFAEQADDQVPISIAAGRTKDELKQMLQTLHDLKRS
;
A
#
# COMPACT_ATOMS: atom_id res chain seq x y z
N MET A 1 -5.11 -7.97 22.25
CA MET A 1 -5.07 -7.77 20.80
C MET A 1 -4.95 -9.10 20.07
N LEU A 2 -5.74 -9.28 19.02
CA LEU A 2 -5.83 -10.48 18.18
C LEU A 2 -4.44 -10.92 17.67
N PHE A 3 -3.65 -9.95 17.23
CA PHE A 3 -2.27 -10.15 16.80
C PHE A 3 -1.28 -10.06 17.96
N SER A 4 -0.25 -10.90 17.95
CA SER A 4 0.94 -10.84 18.80
C SER A 4 2.02 -9.90 18.22
N ASN A 5 1.88 -9.52 16.95
CA ASN A 5 2.79 -8.69 16.18
C ASN A 5 3.05 -7.31 16.83
N PRO A 6 4.20 -6.67 16.53
CA PRO A 6 4.37 -5.25 16.80
C PRO A 6 3.29 -4.42 16.08
N VAL A 7 2.53 -3.63 16.85
CA VAL A 7 1.44 -2.81 16.30
C VAL A 7 1.87 -1.36 16.16
N SER A 8 1.52 -0.76 15.03
CA SER A 8 1.63 0.67 14.77
C SER A 8 0.32 1.20 14.17
N ILE A 9 0.18 2.52 14.05
CA ILE A 9 -0.94 3.17 13.36
C ILE A 9 -0.44 3.89 12.11
N THR A 10 -1.15 3.74 10.98
CA THR A 10 -0.92 4.59 9.80
C THR A 10 -1.43 6.00 10.11
N SER A 11 -0.61 7.01 9.90
CA SER A 11 -1.01 8.41 10.10
C SER A 11 -0.41 9.34 9.06
N PRO A 12 -1.13 10.40 8.63
CA PRO A 12 -0.46 11.54 8.01
C PRO A 12 0.49 12.21 9.01
N LEU A 13 1.47 12.95 8.50
CA LEU A 13 2.29 13.83 9.32
C LEU A 13 1.48 15.04 9.83
N ASP A 14 0.62 14.81 10.83
CA ASP A 14 -0.21 15.82 11.49
C ASP A 14 -0.10 15.70 13.01
N LEU A 15 0.42 16.74 13.67
CA LEU A 15 0.74 16.70 15.10
C LEU A 15 -0.47 16.36 15.98
N HIS A 16 -1.65 16.89 15.63
CA HIS A 16 -2.87 16.62 16.37
C HIS A 16 -3.26 15.13 16.27
N ARG A 17 -3.12 14.51 15.09
CA ARG A 17 -3.29 13.05 14.92
C ARG A 17 -2.27 12.24 15.69
N LEU A 18 -1.00 12.64 15.68
CA LEU A 18 0.03 11.92 16.44
C LEU A 18 -0.29 11.90 17.94
N HIS A 19 -0.74 13.03 18.49
CA HIS A 19 -1.21 13.08 19.88
C HIS A 19 -2.42 12.17 20.13
N GLN A 20 -3.41 12.16 19.24
CA GLN A 20 -4.56 11.26 19.38
C GLN A 20 -4.14 9.79 19.41
N ILE A 21 -3.16 9.39 18.60
CA ILE A 21 -2.62 8.02 18.58
C ILE A 21 -1.91 7.70 19.90
N ALA A 22 -1.07 8.63 20.38
CA ALA A 22 -0.38 8.48 21.65
C ALA A 22 -1.34 8.39 22.86
N ASP A 23 -2.45 9.13 22.83
CA ASP A 23 -3.49 9.09 23.87
C ASP A 23 -4.19 7.73 23.95
N GLU A 24 -4.26 6.97 22.84
CA GLU A 24 -4.76 5.59 22.81
C GLU A 24 -3.69 4.56 23.24
N GLY A 25 -2.52 5.03 23.71
CA GLY A 25 -1.45 4.20 24.23
C GLY A 25 -0.53 3.58 23.17
N ILE A 26 -0.62 4.04 21.92
CA ILE A 26 0.22 3.55 20.82
C ILE A 26 1.26 4.61 20.49
N ASN A 27 2.54 4.22 20.50
CA ASN A 27 3.65 5.12 20.22
C ASN A 27 4.40 4.78 18.94
N ARG A 28 3.99 3.75 18.18
CA ARG A 28 4.61 3.37 16.90
C ARG A 28 3.71 3.79 15.75
N VAL A 29 4.28 4.37 14.69
CA VAL A 29 3.53 4.90 13.55
C VAL A 29 4.13 4.52 12.21
N GLU A 30 3.28 4.25 11.21
CA GLU A 30 3.63 4.32 9.80
C GLU A 30 3.21 5.70 9.30
N LEU A 31 4.15 6.49 8.77
CA LEU A 31 3.89 7.88 8.43
C LEU A 31 3.77 8.10 6.93
N GLN A 32 2.62 8.62 6.51
CA GLN A 32 2.48 9.22 5.18
C GLN A 32 3.19 10.57 5.16
N LEU A 33 4.24 10.66 4.36
CA LEU A 33 4.95 11.92 4.12
C LEU A 33 4.05 12.89 3.34
N PRO A 34 4.11 14.20 3.67
CA PRO A 34 3.31 15.22 3.01
C PRO A 34 3.84 15.54 1.61
N GLU A 35 3.02 16.23 0.82
CA GLU A 35 3.45 16.72 -0.50
C GLU A 35 4.46 17.89 -0.37
N ASP A 36 4.38 18.64 0.74
CA ASP A 36 5.31 19.73 1.07
C ASP A 36 6.63 19.20 1.63
N ARG A 37 7.70 19.95 1.40
CA ARG A 37 9.05 19.61 1.88
C ARG A 37 9.23 19.96 3.36
N TYR A 38 9.88 19.07 4.09
CA TYR A 38 10.27 19.24 5.49
C TYR A 38 11.76 19.01 5.67
N THR A 39 12.40 19.73 6.57
CA THR A 39 13.77 19.43 7.01
C THR A 39 13.78 18.26 8.00
N ALA A 40 14.92 17.58 8.13
CA ALA A 40 15.09 16.51 9.11
C ALA A 40 14.85 16.99 10.56
N THR A 41 15.20 18.25 10.85
CA THR A 41 14.98 18.86 12.17
C THR A 41 13.50 19.06 12.46
N GLU A 42 12.75 19.65 11.54
CA GLU A 42 11.29 19.84 11.68
C GLU A 42 10.58 18.50 11.86
N LEU A 43 10.94 17.50 11.05
CA LEU A 43 10.38 16.15 11.18
C LEU A 43 10.73 15.54 12.55
N SER A 44 11.97 15.64 13.00
CA SER A 44 12.39 15.13 14.33
C SER A 44 11.63 15.80 15.47
N GLU A 45 11.41 17.11 15.40
CA GLU A 45 10.65 17.86 16.40
C GLU A 45 9.18 17.45 16.42
N MET A 46 8.54 17.30 15.26
CA MET A 46 7.15 16.83 15.18
C MET A 46 6.97 15.44 15.80
N LEU A 47 7.88 14.51 15.55
CA LEU A 47 7.83 13.15 16.11
C LEU A 47 8.00 13.16 17.63
N LYS A 48 8.95 13.97 18.13
CA LYS A 48 9.18 14.14 19.58
C LYS A 48 7.99 14.75 20.29
N LEU A 49 7.42 15.82 19.72
CA LEU A 49 6.22 16.46 20.26
C LEU A 49 5.03 15.51 20.26
N GLY A 50 4.83 14.78 19.15
CA GLY A 50 3.79 13.75 19.02
C GLY A 50 4.02 12.52 19.92
N LYS A 51 5.21 12.35 20.51
CA LYS A 51 5.62 11.20 21.33
C LYS A 51 5.48 9.86 20.59
N VAL A 52 5.83 9.86 19.31
CA VAL A 52 5.74 8.68 18.46
C VAL A 52 7.09 8.34 17.83
N THR A 53 7.27 7.06 17.52
CA THR A 53 8.42 6.48 16.83
C THR A 53 7.96 5.94 15.48
N PRO A 54 8.52 6.42 14.35
CA PRO A 54 8.18 5.88 13.04
C PRO A 54 8.80 4.51 12.84
N ILE A 55 8.00 3.54 12.36
CA ILE A 55 8.47 2.21 11.93
C ILE A 55 8.58 2.09 10.41
N ALA A 56 7.94 3.00 9.68
CA ALA A 56 7.97 3.08 8.23
C ALA A 56 7.55 4.48 7.78
N PHE A 57 8.09 4.92 6.64
CA PHE A 57 7.63 6.11 5.94
C PHE A 57 7.05 5.74 4.58
N ARG A 58 5.80 6.11 4.33
CA ARG A 58 5.19 6.06 3.00
C ARG A 58 5.49 7.35 2.27
N MET A 59 6.06 7.23 1.08
CA MET A 59 6.48 8.37 0.27
C MET A 59 5.29 9.24 -0.14
N PRO A 60 5.50 10.54 -0.42
CA PRO A 60 4.46 11.44 -0.91
C PRO A 60 3.80 10.92 -2.19
N ASN A 61 2.53 11.23 -2.42
CA ASN A 61 1.78 10.62 -3.52
C ASN A 61 2.32 11.02 -4.90
N TYR A 62 2.94 12.20 -5.02
CA TYR A 62 3.59 12.63 -6.26
C TYR A 62 4.83 11.80 -6.64
N LEU A 63 5.42 11.03 -5.71
CA LEU A 63 6.60 10.20 -5.92
C LEU A 63 6.29 8.75 -6.32
N GLY A 64 5.11 8.51 -6.87
CA GLY A 64 4.74 7.18 -7.38
C GLY A 64 5.70 6.65 -8.46
N LEU A 65 5.92 5.33 -8.44
CA LEU A 65 6.80 4.63 -9.38
C LEU A 65 6.07 4.12 -10.63
N GLY A 66 6.81 3.78 -11.68
CA GLY A 66 6.31 3.14 -12.91
C GLY A 66 5.96 4.10 -14.05
N THR A 67 5.97 5.41 -13.79
CA THR A 67 5.82 6.47 -14.80
C THR A 67 7.17 7.15 -15.11
N SER A 68 7.18 8.00 -16.12
CA SER A 68 8.35 8.82 -16.50
C SER A 68 8.58 10.02 -15.57
N SER A 69 7.67 10.32 -14.64
CA SER A 69 7.80 11.43 -13.67
C SER A 69 8.76 11.13 -12.51
N PHE A 70 9.40 9.96 -12.50
CA PHE A 70 10.35 9.56 -11.48
C PHE A 70 11.56 10.51 -11.43
N SER A 71 11.81 11.07 -10.24
CA SER A 71 12.95 11.94 -9.97
C SER A 71 13.81 11.39 -8.85
N VAL A 72 15.01 10.91 -9.18
CA VAL A 72 15.96 10.39 -8.18
C VAL A 72 16.33 11.45 -7.14
N ASP A 73 16.42 12.71 -7.54
CA ASP A 73 16.84 13.79 -6.64
C ASP A 73 15.76 14.15 -5.61
N GLU A 74 14.48 14.08 -5.97
CA GLU A 74 13.39 14.19 -5.00
C GLU A 74 13.41 13.04 -3.98
N TRP A 75 13.69 11.82 -4.45
CA TRP A 75 13.82 10.65 -3.58
C TRP A 75 15.03 10.78 -2.64
N LYS A 76 16.18 11.26 -3.13
CA LYS A 76 17.37 11.54 -2.29
C LYS A 76 17.04 12.55 -1.19
N TYR A 77 16.34 13.62 -1.52
CA TYR A 77 15.90 14.63 -0.55
C TYR A 77 15.11 13.98 0.61
N TRP A 78 14.12 13.15 0.28
CA TRP A 78 13.32 12.48 1.32
C TRP A 78 14.13 11.46 2.11
N PHE A 79 15.04 10.72 1.47
CA PHE A 79 15.94 9.81 2.18
C PHE A 79 16.80 10.56 3.20
N GLU A 80 17.41 11.68 2.82
CA GLU A 80 18.21 12.52 3.73
C GLU A 80 17.36 13.13 4.85
N THR A 81 16.09 13.44 4.57
CA THR A 81 15.16 14.00 5.54
C THR A 81 14.76 12.98 6.61
N ILE A 82 14.49 11.73 6.22
CA ILE A 82 13.97 10.70 7.14
C ILE A 82 15.05 9.84 7.79
N ASP A 83 16.22 9.70 7.17
CA ASP A 83 17.32 8.84 7.67
C ASP A 83 17.70 9.10 9.15
N PRO A 84 17.75 10.36 9.63
CA PRO A 84 18.06 10.66 11.03
C PRO A 84 16.96 10.30 12.03
N VAL A 85 15.72 10.11 11.57
CA VAL A 85 14.55 9.85 12.43
C VAL A 85 14.02 8.41 12.32
N LEU A 86 14.58 7.62 11.40
CA LEU A 86 14.26 6.20 11.28
C LEU A 86 14.72 5.43 12.51
N ASP A 87 13.83 4.58 13.01
CA ASP A 87 14.12 3.65 14.10
C ASP A 87 15.23 2.66 13.71
N THR A 88 16.02 2.22 14.68
CA THR A 88 17.12 1.28 14.44
C THR A 88 16.65 -0.13 14.13
N GLU A 89 15.48 -0.53 14.65
CA GLU A 89 14.92 -1.88 14.41
C GLU A 89 14.15 -1.94 13.08
N HIS A 90 13.44 -0.86 12.73
CA HIS A 90 12.58 -0.79 11.55
C HIS A 90 12.91 0.41 10.65
N ARG A 91 13.82 0.20 9.69
CA ARG A 91 14.23 1.21 8.69
C ARG A 91 13.48 1.01 7.38
N HIS A 92 12.16 1.15 7.39
CA HIS A 92 11.32 0.86 6.21
C HIS A 92 10.89 2.11 5.46
N ILE A 93 10.99 2.05 4.12
CA ILE A 93 10.35 3.02 3.22
C ILE A 93 9.35 2.31 2.33
N ILE A 94 8.10 2.78 2.34
CA ILE A 94 7.03 2.25 1.50
C ILE A 94 7.00 3.05 0.19
N CYS A 95 7.27 2.34 -0.89
CA CYS A 95 7.14 2.77 -2.27
C CYS A 95 5.77 2.35 -2.79
N HIS A 96 5.10 3.22 -3.55
CA HIS A 96 3.83 2.90 -4.18
C HIS A 96 3.89 3.13 -5.70
N GLY A 97 3.03 2.45 -6.43
CA GLY A 97 2.84 2.72 -7.87
C GLY A 97 2.26 4.12 -8.09
N ALA A 98 2.54 4.71 -9.24
CA ALA A 98 1.84 5.89 -9.74
C ALA A 98 0.54 5.47 -10.44
N ALA A 99 -0.55 6.13 -10.09
CA ALA A 99 -1.77 6.01 -10.88
C ALA A 99 -1.57 6.74 -12.23
N VAL A 100 -2.15 6.19 -13.29
CA VAL A 100 -2.12 6.81 -14.63
C VAL A 100 -3.53 7.25 -15.02
N PRO A 101 -3.68 8.37 -15.75
CA PRO A 101 -4.96 8.71 -16.36
C PRO A 101 -5.43 7.59 -17.27
N LEU A 102 -6.72 7.23 -17.21
CA LEU A 102 -7.28 6.18 -18.08
C LEU A 102 -7.10 6.53 -19.56
N GLY A 103 -7.20 7.82 -19.91
CA GLY A 103 -6.95 8.32 -21.27
C GLY A 103 -5.56 7.95 -21.79
N ALA A 104 -4.53 7.93 -20.94
CA ALA A 104 -3.18 7.54 -21.34
C ALA A 104 -3.09 6.06 -21.74
N ILE A 105 -3.92 5.19 -21.13
CA ILE A 105 -4.02 3.79 -21.54
C ILE A 105 -4.73 3.70 -22.90
N PHE A 106 -5.83 4.43 -23.09
CA PHE A 106 -6.55 4.43 -24.38
C PHE A 106 -5.69 4.98 -25.52
N GLU A 107 -4.99 6.09 -25.32
CA GLU A 107 -4.05 6.63 -26.30
C GLU A 107 -2.96 5.62 -26.67
N TYR A 108 -2.46 4.86 -25.68
CA TYR A 108 -1.47 3.81 -25.93
C TYR A 108 -2.02 2.67 -26.80
N LEU A 109 -3.29 2.28 -26.57
CA LEU A 109 -4.00 1.25 -27.34
C LEU A 109 -4.39 1.75 -28.74
N ASP A 110 -4.84 2.99 -28.87
CA ASP A 110 -5.23 3.61 -30.14
C ASP A 110 -4.04 3.79 -31.08
N ALA A 111 -2.84 4.00 -30.52
CA ALA A 111 -1.59 3.98 -31.29
C ALA A 111 -1.21 2.57 -31.80
N ARG A 112 -1.90 1.50 -31.34
CA ARG A 112 -1.63 0.08 -31.64
C ARG A 112 -2.93 -0.71 -31.88
N PRO A 113 -3.77 -0.31 -32.85
CA PRO A 113 -5.17 -0.76 -32.94
C PRO A 113 -5.35 -2.25 -33.28
N ALA A 114 -4.30 -2.97 -33.69
CA ALA A 114 -4.33 -4.40 -34.02
C ALA A 114 -3.49 -5.28 -33.07
N ASP A 115 -2.92 -4.68 -32.02
CA ASP A 115 -2.09 -5.40 -31.05
C ASP A 115 -2.93 -5.81 -29.84
N PHE A 116 -3.40 -7.06 -29.86
CA PHE A 116 -4.17 -7.64 -28.76
C PHE A 116 -3.35 -7.79 -27.46
N ASN A 117 -2.02 -7.66 -27.53
CA ASN A 117 -1.14 -7.68 -26.37
C ASN A 117 -0.78 -6.28 -25.86
N ALA A 118 -1.23 -5.20 -26.52
CA ALA A 118 -0.82 -3.84 -26.16
C ALA A 118 -1.07 -3.48 -24.69
N LEU A 119 -2.20 -3.90 -24.11
CA LEU A 119 -2.48 -3.68 -22.68
C LEU A 119 -1.53 -4.49 -21.78
N HIS A 120 -1.19 -5.72 -22.19
CA HIS A 120 -0.20 -6.52 -21.48
C HIS A 120 1.17 -5.85 -21.53
N ASP A 121 1.60 -5.40 -22.69
CA ASP A 121 2.88 -4.74 -22.91
C ASP A 121 2.98 -3.42 -22.15
N PHE A 122 1.90 -2.64 -22.10
CA PHE A 122 1.84 -1.42 -21.28
C PHE A 122 2.15 -1.72 -19.81
N LYS A 123 1.53 -2.77 -19.26
CA LYS A 123 1.75 -3.19 -17.87
C LYS A 123 3.15 -3.75 -17.65
N THR A 124 3.64 -4.53 -18.58
CA THR A 124 5.02 -5.06 -18.55
C THR A 124 6.02 -3.91 -18.51
N GLN A 125 5.89 -2.92 -19.40
CA GLN A 125 6.74 -1.72 -19.40
C GLN A 125 6.63 -0.92 -18.10
N TYR A 126 5.42 -0.80 -17.55
CA TYR A 126 5.20 -0.14 -16.26
C TYR A 126 5.95 -0.88 -15.12
N VAL A 127 5.90 -2.21 -15.08
CA VAL A 127 6.61 -3.04 -14.10
C VAL A 127 8.13 -2.99 -14.29
N GLU A 128 8.63 -3.08 -15.52
CA GLU A 128 10.05 -2.97 -15.82
C GLU A 128 10.63 -1.61 -15.42
N ARG A 129 9.87 -0.52 -15.65
CA ARG A 129 10.24 0.81 -15.17
C ARG A 129 10.31 0.86 -13.65
N MET A 130 9.31 0.32 -12.94
CA MET A 130 9.35 0.23 -11.47
C MET A 130 10.57 -0.55 -10.98
N ILE A 131 10.89 -1.70 -11.60
CA ILE A 131 12.07 -2.49 -11.24
C ILE A 131 13.34 -1.64 -11.37
N SER A 132 13.52 -0.96 -12.51
CA SER A 132 14.68 -0.09 -12.74
C SER A 132 14.75 1.05 -11.72
N GLN A 133 13.63 1.66 -11.38
CA GLN A 133 13.54 2.75 -10.40
C GLN A 133 13.86 2.24 -8.98
N ILE A 134 13.28 1.10 -8.57
CA ILE A 134 13.57 0.47 -7.27
C ILE A 134 15.04 0.07 -7.17
N GLN A 135 15.67 -0.42 -8.25
CA GLN A 135 17.10 -0.71 -8.27
C GLN A 135 17.96 0.55 -8.09
N GLN A 136 17.55 1.69 -8.66
CA GLN A 136 18.22 2.97 -8.45
C GLN A 136 18.08 3.44 -6.99
N LEU A 137 16.87 3.34 -6.42
CA LEU A 137 16.61 3.67 -5.02
C LEU A 137 17.31 2.72 -4.06
N GLY A 138 17.41 1.43 -4.39
CA GLY A 138 18.08 0.41 -3.59
C GLY A 138 19.54 0.73 -3.34
N LYS A 139 20.23 1.38 -4.30
CA LYS A 139 21.59 1.89 -4.10
C LYS A 139 21.64 2.96 -3.01
N LEU A 140 20.68 3.89 -3.00
CA LEU A 140 20.57 4.94 -1.98
C LEU A 140 20.20 4.38 -0.61
N ALA A 141 19.35 3.34 -0.60
CA ALA A 141 18.81 2.71 0.59
C ALA A 141 19.88 1.86 1.31
N LYS A 142 20.68 1.13 0.53
CA LYS A 142 21.72 0.22 1.03
C LYS A 142 22.74 0.92 1.92
N ASP A 143 23.22 2.10 1.50
CA ASP A 143 24.20 2.88 2.26
C ASP A 143 23.66 3.37 3.62
N ARG A 144 22.33 3.41 3.76
CA ARG A 144 21.60 3.88 4.95
C ARG A 144 20.97 2.73 5.76
N GLY A 145 21.17 1.48 5.33
CA GLY A 145 20.52 0.32 5.93
C GLY A 145 18.98 0.36 5.84
N ILE A 146 18.44 1.03 4.83
CA ILE A 146 16.99 1.18 4.63
C ILE A 146 16.48 0.04 3.76
N GLN A 147 15.38 -0.59 4.18
CA GLN A 147 14.66 -1.59 3.40
C GLN A 147 13.51 -0.92 2.64
N LEU A 148 13.51 -1.07 1.32
CA LEU A 148 12.40 -0.63 0.47
C LEU A 148 11.29 -1.67 0.49
N LEU A 149 10.05 -1.20 0.63
CA LEU A 149 8.83 -1.98 0.60
C LEU A 149 7.96 -1.55 -0.57
N ILE A 150 7.59 -2.45 -1.48
CA ILE A 150 6.61 -2.16 -2.53
C ILE A 150 5.19 -2.46 -2.03
N GLU A 151 4.29 -1.49 -2.16
CA GLU A 151 2.88 -1.60 -1.77
C GLU A 151 2.00 -2.15 -2.90
N ASN A 152 1.09 -3.07 -2.58
CA ASN A 152 0.03 -3.48 -3.50
C ASN A 152 -1.05 -2.40 -3.62
N THR A 153 -1.56 -2.21 -4.83
CA THR A 153 -2.45 -1.08 -5.15
C THR A 153 -3.92 -1.52 -5.30
N PRO A 154 -4.88 -0.61 -5.11
CA PRO A 154 -6.27 -0.85 -5.48
C PRO A 154 -6.44 -0.83 -7.00
N VAL A 155 -7.69 -0.97 -7.47
CA VAL A 155 -8.01 -0.90 -8.90
C VAL A 155 -7.93 0.54 -9.40
N GLY A 156 -8.73 1.46 -8.87
CA GLY A 156 -8.76 2.87 -9.24
C GLY A 156 -8.07 3.78 -8.24
N GLY A 157 -8.21 5.08 -8.44
CA GLY A 157 -7.74 6.11 -7.50
C GLY A 157 -8.73 6.39 -6.36
N HIS A 158 -8.51 7.48 -5.63
CA HIS A 158 -9.37 7.88 -4.50
C HIS A 158 -10.75 8.43 -4.89
N ALA A 159 -11.02 8.60 -6.18
CA ALA A 159 -12.29 9.10 -6.71
C ALA A 159 -13.09 7.98 -7.38
N TYR A 160 -14.42 8.12 -7.39
CA TYR A 160 -15.28 7.25 -8.18
C TYR A 160 -14.84 7.26 -9.65
N PHE A 161 -15.02 6.14 -10.35
CA PHE A 161 -14.63 6.00 -11.75
C PHE A 161 -15.49 6.90 -12.65
N GLU A 162 -15.11 8.16 -12.78
CA GLU A 162 -15.74 9.13 -13.67
C GLU A 162 -15.06 9.16 -15.04
N PRO A 163 -15.83 9.04 -16.15
CA PRO A 163 -15.28 9.17 -17.50
C PRO A 163 -14.48 10.46 -17.67
N GLY A 164 -13.24 10.37 -18.16
CA GLY A 164 -12.37 11.52 -18.40
C GLY A 164 -11.61 12.07 -17.19
N GLN A 165 -11.98 11.68 -15.96
CA GLN A 165 -11.29 12.06 -14.72
C GLN A 165 -10.67 10.85 -13.98
N SER A 166 -10.96 9.63 -14.45
CA SER A 166 -10.50 8.40 -13.81
C SER A 166 -9.00 8.20 -13.96
N THR A 167 -8.34 7.95 -12.84
CA THR A 167 -7.00 7.38 -12.78
C THR A 167 -7.07 5.91 -12.39
N ILE A 168 -6.13 5.11 -12.87
CA ILE A 168 -6.03 3.69 -12.55
C ILE A 168 -4.60 3.29 -12.21
N TYR A 169 -4.43 2.31 -11.34
CA TYR A 169 -3.14 1.66 -11.14
C TYR A 169 -2.93 0.54 -12.18
N PRO A 170 -1.93 0.65 -13.07
CA PRO A 170 -1.77 -0.33 -14.16
C PRO A 170 -1.45 -1.74 -13.65
N ALA A 171 -0.57 -1.84 -12.66
CA ALA A 171 -0.01 -3.08 -12.11
C ALA A 171 -0.10 -3.12 -10.58
N LEU A 172 0.62 -4.05 -9.91
CA LEU A 172 0.68 -4.24 -8.43
C LEU A 172 -0.62 -4.71 -7.75
N ARG A 173 -1.63 -4.99 -8.56
CA ARG A 173 -2.96 -5.47 -8.16
C ARG A 173 -3.03 -6.98 -7.94
N THR A 174 -2.02 -7.73 -8.38
CA THR A 174 -1.96 -9.19 -8.25
C THR A 174 -0.62 -9.62 -7.67
N PRO A 175 -0.53 -10.79 -7.01
CA PRO A 175 0.74 -11.30 -6.48
C PRO A 175 1.84 -11.34 -7.53
N ARG A 176 1.50 -11.73 -8.77
CA ARG A 176 2.45 -11.84 -9.89
C ARG A 176 3.33 -10.60 -10.07
N HIS A 177 2.75 -9.40 -10.14
CA HIS A 177 3.54 -8.19 -10.38
C HIS A 177 4.45 -7.86 -9.19
N LEU A 178 3.98 -8.10 -7.96
CA LEU A 178 4.78 -7.87 -6.75
C LEU A 178 5.95 -8.85 -6.68
N LEU A 179 5.68 -10.14 -6.92
CA LEU A 179 6.69 -11.20 -6.97
C LEU A 179 7.75 -10.91 -8.02
N GLN A 180 7.35 -10.52 -9.23
CA GLN A 180 8.29 -10.11 -10.29
C GLN A 180 9.22 -8.97 -9.85
N ILE A 181 8.73 -8.01 -9.07
CA ILE A 181 9.54 -6.89 -8.56
C ILE A 181 10.49 -7.35 -7.45
N VAL A 182 10.01 -8.11 -6.46
CA VAL A 182 10.86 -8.55 -5.34
C VAL A 182 11.85 -9.64 -5.74
N GLU A 183 11.62 -10.37 -6.82
CA GLU A 183 12.59 -11.31 -7.39
C GLU A 183 13.70 -10.58 -8.18
N ALA A 184 13.34 -9.48 -8.86
CA ALA A 184 14.27 -8.69 -9.65
C ALA A 184 15.03 -7.61 -8.83
N THR A 185 14.66 -7.43 -7.57
CA THR A 185 15.20 -6.40 -6.68
C THR A 185 15.44 -6.95 -5.27
N GLU A 186 16.00 -6.15 -4.36
CA GLU A 186 16.11 -6.49 -2.93
C GLU A 186 14.92 -5.96 -2.12
N ALA A 187 13.88 -5.42 -2.77
CA ALA A 187 12.71 -4.90 -2.09
C ALA A 187 11.88 -6.01 -1.44
N LYS A 188 11.17 -5.66 -0.37
CA LYS A 188 10.16 -6.48 0.30
C LYS A 188 8.77 -5.91 0.01
N ILE A 189 7.72 -6.54 0.54
CA ILE A 189 6.33 -6.13 0.29
C ILE A 189 5.74 -5.46 1.52
N CYS A 190 5.09 -4.32 1.29
CA CYS A 190 4.11 -3.75 2.21
C CYS A 190 2.73 -4.24 1.78
N PHE A 191 2.15 -5.17 2.54
CA PHE A 191 0.88 -5.79 2.21
C PHE A 191 -0.30 -5.00 2.79
N ASP A 192 -1.05 -4.33 1.93
CA ASP A 192 -2.28 -3.63 2.25
C ASP A 192 -3.51 -4.53 2.05
N THR A 193 -4.16 -4.87 3.16
CA THR A 193 -5.30 -5.81 3.17
C THR A 193 -6.54 -5.23 2.49
N ALA A 194 -6.75 -3.92 2.58
CA ALA A 194 -7.89 -3.25 1.95
C ALA A 194 -7.73 -3.20 0.43
N HIS A 195 -6.54 -2.86 -0.07
CA HIS A 195 -6.23 -2.87 -1.50
C HIS A 195 -6.33 -4.28 -2.11
N ALA A 196 -5.79 -5.28 -1.41
CA ALA A 196 -5.88 -6.67 -1.85
C ALA A 196 -7.34 -7.15 -1.89
N ARG A 197 -8.16 -6.75 -0.89
CA ARG A 197 -9.58 -7.06 -0.87
C ARG A 197 -10.33 -6.45 -2.05
N ILE A 198 -10.13 -5.16 -2.32
CA ILE A 198 -10.75 -4.48 -3.47
C ILE A 198 -10.40 -5.23 -4.74
N THR A 199 -9.13 -5.54 -4.94
CA THR A 199 -8.71 -6.19 -6.17
C THR A 199 -9.26 -7.61 -6.32
N SER A 200 -9.14 -8.47 -5.30
CA SER A 200 -9.64 -9.85 -5.37
C SER A 200 -11.14 -9.89 -5.67
N ASN A 201 -11.92 -8.97 -5.09
CA ASN A 201 -13.36 -8.85 -5.36
C ASN A 201 -13.64 -8.38 -6.79
N VAL A 202 -12.97 -7.32 -7.24
CA VAL A 202 -13.18 -6.72 -8.56
C VAL A 202 -12.80 -7.72 -9.68
N LEU A 203 -11.68 -8.43 -9.55
CA LEU A 203 -11.28 -9.45 -10.54
C LEU A 203 -12.18 -10.69 -10.50
N THR A 204 -12.61 -11.14 -9.31
CA THR A 204 -13.61 -12.22 -9.18
C THR A 204 -14.93 -11.85 -9.84
N TYR A 205 -15.37 -10.59 -9.70
CA TYR A 205 -16.57 -10.11 -10.36
C TYR A 205 -16.41 -10.07 -11.89
N MET A 206 -15.28 -9.59 -12.41
CA MET A 206 -15.02 -9.62 -13.86
C MET A 206 -15.02 -11.03 -14.43
N HIS A 207 -14.41 -11.98 -13.72
CA HIS A 207 -14.42 -13.39 -14.10
C HIS A 207 -15.85 -13.94 -14.25
N ARG A 208 -16.77 -13.54 -13.35
CA ARG A 208 -18.18 -13.98 -13.38
C ARG A 208 -19.02 -13.24 -14.42
N SER A 209 -18.85 -11.93 -14.53
CA SER A 209 -19.67 -11.07 -15.38
C SER A 209 -19.26 -11.09 -16.85
N ARG A 210 -18.08 -11.65 -17.18
CA ARG A 210 -17.45 -11.54 -18.51
C ARG A 210 -17.30 -10.08 -18.98
N SER A 211 -17.36 -9.13 -18.05
CA SER A 211 -17.17 -7.72 -18.31
C SER A 211 -15.69 -7.39 -18.21
N MET A 212 -15.11 -6.86 -19.27
CA MET A 212 -13.75 -6.32 -19.24
C MET A 212 -13.82 -4.90 -18.70
N PHE A 213 -13.39 -4.70 -17.45
CA PHE A 213 -13.06 -3.36 -17.01
C PHE A 213 -11.83 -2.88 -17.80
N ALA A 214 -11.82 -1.61 -18.21
CA ALA A 214 -10.98 -1.05 -19.27
C ALA A 214 -9.45 -1.14 -19.09
N ALA A 215 -8.95 -1.86 -18.09
CA ALA A 215 -7.52 -2.02 -17.83
C ALA A 215 -7.20 -3.28 -16.99
N ALA A 216 -8.00 -4.35 -17.08
CA ALA A 216 -7.63 -5.69 -16.61
C ALA A 216 -7.43 -6.61 -17.81
N THR A 217 -6.31 -7.34 -17.86
CA THR A 217 -6.07 -8.35 -18.90
C THR A 217 -6.82 -9.63 -18.56
N GLU A 218 -7.18 -10.42 -19.57
CA GLU A 218 -7.80 -11.74 -19.36
C GLU A 218 -6.97 -12.62 -18.43
N LYS A 219 -5.64 -12.60 -18.60
CA LYS A 219 -4.72 -13.35 -17.74
C LYS A 219 -4.82 -12.94 -16.27
N GLU A 220 -4.91 -11.64 -15.96
CA GLU A 220 -5.11 -11.18 -14.57
C GLU A 220 -6.45 -11.63 -14.00
N ILE A 221 -7.51 -11.63 -14.81
CA ILE A 221 -8.84 -12.06 -14.37
C ILE A 221 -8.82 -13.56 -14.04
N LEU A 222 -8.28 -14.38 -14.95
CA LEU A 222 -8.22 -15.83 -14.81
C LEU A 222 -7.26 -16.31 -13.72
N SER A 223 -6.15 -15.58 -13.49
CA SER A 223 -5.16 -15.92 -12.47
C SER A 223 -5.34 -15.14 -11.16
N SER A 224 -6.45 -14.41 -10.99
CA SER A 224 -6.69 -13.64 -9.78
C SER A 224 -6.94 -14.54 -8.58
N THR A 225 -6.45 -14.11 -7.42
CA THR A 225 -6.80 -14.72 -6.14
C THR A 225 -8.25 -14.42 -5.79
N LYS A 226 -8.99 -15.42 -5.32
CA LYS A 226 -10.42 -15.29 -4.98
C LYS A 226 -10.65 -14.44 -3.72
N THR A 227 -9.70 -14.50 -2.78
CA THR A 227 -9.74 -13.77 -1.51
C THR A 227 -8.43 -13.02 -1.32
N TRP A 228 -8.42 -12.00 -0.46
CA TRP A 228 -7.17 -11.30 -0.11
C TRP A 228 -6.30 -12.14 0.85
N ILE A 229 -6.87 -13.13 1.54
CA ILE A 229 -6.11 -14.11 2.32
C ILE A 229 -5.30 -14.99 1.37
N ASP A 230 -5.89 -15.45 0.26
CA ASP A 230 -5.14 -16.21 -0.75
C ASP A 230 -4.07 -15.36 -1.42
N PHE A 231 -4.35 -14.07 -1.66
CA PHE A 231 -3.33 -13.10 -2.07
C PHE A 231 -2.14 -13.11 -1.11
N TYR A 232 -2.40 -12.96 0.19
CA TYR A 232 -1.36 -12.95 1.20
C TYR A 232 -0.54 -14.24 1.20
N LYS A 233 -1.19 -15.42 1.10
CA LYS A 233 -0.48 -16.71 1.07
C LYS A 233 0.59 -16.78 -0.03
N GLU A 234 0.31 -16.23 -1.21
CA GLU A 234 1.24 -16.23 -2.34
C GLU A 234 2.45 -15.32 -2.12
N ILE A 235 2.28 -14.21 -1.39
CA ILE A 235 3.34 -13.22 -1.18
C ILE A 235 4.00 -13.27 0.20
N LYS A 236 3.44 -14.05 1.14
CA LYS A 236 3.82 -14.11 2.57
C LYS A 236 5.34 -14.13 2.81
N PRO A 237 6.15 -14.95 2.12
CA PRO A 237 7.60 -14.99 2.34
C PRO A 237 8.35 -13.67 2.08
N HIS A 238 7.72 -12.74 1.37
CA HIS A 238 8.31 -11.47 0.96
C HIS A 238 7.72 -10.27 1.70
N VAL A 239 6.73 -10.47 2.58
CA VAL A 239 6.09 -9.39 3.33
C VAL A 239 6.96 -8.96 4.50
N ALA A 240 7.18 -7.66 4.66
CA ALA A 240 7.92 -7.08 5.79
C ALA A 240 7.11 -6.03 6.57
N LEU A 241 5.91 -5.68 6.10
CA LEU A 241 4.94 -4.84 6.80
C LEU A 241 3.53 -5.19 6.31
N ILE A 242 2.56 -5.21 7.22
CA ILE A 242 1.14 -5.39 6.89
C ILE A 242 0.39 -4.10 7.24
N ARG A 243 -0.32 -3.51 6.28
CA ARG A 243 -1.29 -2.43 6.52
C ARG A 243 -2.67 -3.05 6.67
N LEU A 244 -3.13 -3.16 7.91
CA LEU A 244 -4.35 -3.84 8.29
C LEU A 244 -5.53 -2.86 8.35
N SER A 245 -6.47 -3.06 7.44
CA SER A 245 -7.75 -2.39 7.41
C SER A 245 -8.74 -3.14 6.51
N TYR A 246 -9.99 -2.73 6.52
CA TYR A 246 -11.01 -3.31 5.66
C TYR A 246 -11.38 -2.38 4.51
N ALA A 247 -12.00 -2.96 3.48
CA ALA A 247 -12.64 -2.23 2.39
C ALA A 247 -13.98 -2.86 2.00
N ILE A 248 -14.93 -2.02 1.62
CA ILE A 248 -16.15 -2.47 0.94
C ILE A 248 -15.75 -2.94 -0.45
N SER A 249 -16.41 -3.99 -0.94
CA SER A 249 -15.90 -4.87 -1.98
C SER A 249 -15.30 -4.18 -3.21
N TRP A 250 -15.86 -3.05 -3.66
CA TRP A 250 -15.44 -2.36 -4.89
C TRP A 250 -15.00 -0.91 -4.65
N GLY A 251 -14.97 -0.46 -3.40
CA GLY A 251 -14.78 0.96 -3.10
C GLY A 251 -13.35 1.28 -2.69
N ASP A 252 -12.65 2.04 -3.51
CA ASP A 252 -11.33 2.65 -3.26
C ASP A 252 -11.41 4.12 -2.77
N THR A 253 -12.63 4.62 -2.56
CA THR A 253 -12.87 5.96 -1.99
C THR A 253 -12.50 6.04 -0.51
N PRO A 254 -12.26 7.25 0.02
CA PRO A 254 -12.03 7.47 1.44
C PRO A 254 -13.04 6.85 2.40
N GLN A 255 -14.31 6.77 2.00
CA GLN A 255 -15.40 6.28 2.84
C GLN A 255 -15.52 4.75 2.83
N THR A 256 -14.91 4.10 1.83
CA THR A 256 -15.10 2.67 1.56
C THR A 256 -13.83 1.86 1.71
N CYS A 257 -12.66 2.50 1.64
CA CYS A 257 -11.33 1.90 1.78
C CYS A 257 -10.68 2.35 3.09
N HIS A 258 -9.86 1.49 3.69
CA HIS A 258 -9.22 1.70 4.99
C HIS A 258 -10.21 2.02 6.11
N ILE A 259 -11.28 1.23 6.20
CA ILE A 259 -12.29 1.32 7.25
C ILE A 259 -12.07 0.22 8.31
N PRO A 260 -12.62 0.36 9.53
CA PRO A 260 -12.63 -0.73 10.51
C PRO A 260 -13.31 -1.99 9.96
N PHE A 261 -12.91 -3.17 10.44
CA PHE A 261 -13.56 -4.41 10.04
C PHE A 261 -15.00 -4.45 10.57
N PRO A 262 -16.01 -4.67 9.69
CA PRO A 262 -17.38 -4.92 10.14
C PRO A 262 -17.49 -6.33 10.74
N SER A 263 -18.50 -6.57 11.57
CA SER A 263 -18.74 -7.87 12.21
C SER A 263 -18.87 -9.03 11.23
N SER A 264 -19.40 -8.78 10.03
CA SER A 264 -19.51 -9.76 8.95
C SER A 264 -18.16 -10.22 8.37
N ALA A 265 -17.07 -9.52 8.69
CA ALA A 265 -15.72 -9.85 8.24
C ALA A 265 -14.80 -10.39 9.36
N TYR A 266 -15.35 -10.65 10.56
CA TYR A 266 -14.55 -11.11 11.70
C TYR A 266 -13.95 -12.50 11.50
N GLU A 267 -14.68 -13.43 10.90
CA GLU A 267 -14.14 -14.76 10.57
C GLU A 267 -12.96 -14.66 9.59
N GLU A 268 -13.06 -13.75 8.62
CA GLU A 268 -11.99 -13.48 7.66
C GLU A 268 -10.75 -12.89 8.35
N LEU A 269 -10.95 -11.97 9.28
CA LEU A 269 -9.87 -11.37 10.08
C LEU A 269 -9.20 -12.38 11.02
N ILE A 270 -9.97 -13.26 11.67
CA ILE A 270 -9.43 -14.34 12.52
C ILE A 270 -8.60 -15.31 11.66
N SER A 271 -9.15 -15.74 10.52
CA SER A 271 -8.42 -16.65 9.61
C SER A 271 -7.12 -16.04 9.11
N PHE A 272 -7.08 -14.73 8.87
CA PHE A 272 -5.83 -14.04 8.53
C PHE A 272 -4.86 -13.99 9.72
N ALA A 273 -5.34 -13.71 10.93
CA ALA A 273 -4.51 -13.66 12.12
C ALA A 273 -3.77 -14.98 12.40
N GLU A 274 -4.40 -16.12 12.16
CA GLU A 274 -3.77 -17.45 12.28
C GLU A 274 -2.63 -17.69 11.26
N GLN A 275 -2.61 -16.92 10.18
CA GLN A 275 -1.65 -17.07 9.08
C GLN A 275 -0.60 -15.97 9.05
N ALA A 276 -0.83 -14.85 9.73
CA ALA A 276 0.12 -13.76 9.83
C ALA A 276 1.45 -14.27 10.43
N ASP A 277 2.58 -13.75 9.96
CA ASP A 277 3.86 -14.03 10.59
C ASP A 277 4.02 -13.08 11.79
N ASP A 278 4.10 -13.61 13.01
CA ASP A 278 4.23 -12.88 14.27
C ASP A 278 5.37 -11.85 14.29
N GLN A 279 6.41 -12.03 13.45
CA GLN A 279 7.54 -11.10 13.36
C GLN A 279 7.27 -9.90 12.46
N VAL A 280 6.30 -9.99 11.56
CA VAL A 280 5.98 -8.91 10.62
C VAL A 280 5.16 -7.83 11.33
N PRO A 281 5.61 -6.57 11.39
CA PRO A 281 4.84 -5.50 12.01
C PRO A 281 3.49 -5.30 11.30
N ILE A 282 2.46 -4.96 12.09
CA ILE A 282 1.13 -4.62 11.61
C ILE A 282 0.88 -3.14 11.87
N SER A 283 0.64 -2.38 10.81
CA SER A 283 0.14 -1.02 10.89
C SER A 283 -1.37 -1.00 10.69
N ILE A 284 -2.11 -0.48 11.67
CA ILE A 284 -3.55 -0.33 11.55
C ILE A 284 -3.81 0.89 10.66
N ALA A 285 -4.30 0.64 9.45
CA ALA A 285 -4.62 1.67 8.47
C ALA A 285 -6.06 2.21 8.61
N ALA A 286 -6.90 1.52 9.39
CA ALA A 286 -8.23 1.99 9.76
C ALA A 286 -8.14 2.95 10.95
N GLY A 287 -8.55 4.20 10.77
CA GLY A 287 -8.39 5.22 11.81
C GLY A 287 -8.30 6.64 11.28
N ARG A 288 -9.04 6.96 10.21
CA ARG A 288 -9.11 8.33 9.70
C ARG A 288 -9.74 9.25 10.73
N THR A 289 -10.54 8.72 11.65
CA THR A 289 -11.06 9.44 12.80
C THR A 289 -10.64 8.74 14.10
N LYS A 290 -10.69 9.48 15.22
CA LYS A 290 -10.41 8.92 16.55
C LYS A 290 -11.39 7.78 16.88
N ASP A 291 -12.64 7.92 16.45
CA ASP A 291 -13.69 6.92 16.70
C ASP A 291 -13.46 5.65 15.89
N GLU A 292 -13.06 5.76 14.63
CA GLU A 292 -12.68 4.60 13.80
C GLU A 292 -11.48 3.86 14.39
N LEU A 293 -10.47 4.59 14.86
CA LEU A 293 -9.29 4.00 15.49
C LEU A 293 -9.70 3.23 16.75
N LYS A 294 -10.48 3.85 17.64
CA LYS A 294 -11.01 3.20 18.84
C LYS A 294 -11.83 1.95 18.51
N GLN A 295 -12.70 2.05 17.52
CA GLN A 295 -13.52 0.93 17.07
C GLN A 295 -12.63 -0.24 16.60
N MET A 296 -11.64 0.04 15.74
CA MET A 296 -10.73 -0.98 15.24
C MET A 296 -9.92 -1.63 16.35
N LEU A 297 -9.36 -0.83 17.28
CA LEU A 297 -8.62 -1.35 18.43
C LEU A 297 -9.51 -2.24 19.31
N GLN A 298 -10.73 -1.78 19.63
CA GLN A 298 -11.68 -2.53 20.42
C GLN A 298 -12.03 -3.87 19.76
N THR A 299 -12.35 -3.86 18.46
CA THR A 299 -12.59 -5.08 17.67
C THR A 299 -11.42 -6.06 17.79
N LEU A 300 -10.18 -5.61 17.62
CA LEU A 300 -8.99 -6.45 17.75
C LEU A 300 -8.79 -6.98 19.18
N HIS A 301 -9.23 -6.25 20.21
CA HIS A 301 -9.16 -6.73 21.59
C HIS A 301 -10.22 -7.80 21.88
N ASP A 302 -11.46 -7.59 21.43
CA ASP A 302 -12.58 -8.49 21.70
C ASP A 302 -12.44 -9.82 20.96
N LEU A 303 -11.96 -9.79 19.71
CA LEU A 303 -11.70 -11.01 18.94
C LEU A 303 -10.60 -11.89 19.52
N LYS A 304 -9.69 -11.36 20.35
CA LYS A 304 -8.69 -12.18 21.06
C LYS A 304 -9.27 -12.91 22.28
N ARG A 305 -10.38 -12.41 22.82
CA ARG A 305 -11.03 -12.93 24.03
C ARG A 305 -12.10 -13.97 23.73
N SER A 306 -12.55 -14.03 22.48
CA SER A 306 -13.53 -14.96 21.94
C SER A 306 -12.84 -16.24 21.46
#